data_AF-A0A1I8H041-F1
#
_entry.id   AF-A0A1I8H041-F1
#
_cell.length_a   1.000
_cell.length_b   1.000
_cell.length_c   1.000
_cell.angle_alpha   90.00
_cell.angle_beta   90.00
_cell.angle_gamma   90.00
#
_symmetry.space_group_name_H-M   'P 1'
#
loop_
_entity.id
_entity.type
_entity.pdbx_description
1 polymer ?
#
loop_
_entity_poly.entity_id
_entity_poly.type
_entity_poly.pdbx_seq_one_letter_code
_entity_poly.pdbx_strand_id
1 'polypeptide(L)' 'MKGILAYTDDQVVSSDFTGDENSSIFDARAGIQLSDTFVKLVAWYDNEFGYSCRVIDLIAFMSTAQIRPFYAEV' A
#
# COMPACT_ATOMS: atom_id res chain seq x y z
N MET A 1 -3.45 -7.17 4.89
CA MET A 1 -2.72 -5.97 5.34
C MET A 1 -3.66 -4.77 5.25
N LYS A 2 -4.61 -4.68 6.19
CA LYS A 2 -5.71 -3.71 6.12
C LYS A 2 -5.18 -2.28 6.08
N GLY A 3 -5.68 -1.46 5.15
CA GLY A 3 -5.28 -0.07 4.95
C GLY A 3 -3.95 0.12 4.19
N ILE A 4 -3.28 -0.97 3.79
CA ILE A 4 -2.02 -0.92 3.03
C ILE A 4 -2.15 -1.67 1.70
N LEU A 5 -2.60 -2.94 1.76
CA LEU A 5 -2.90 -3.77 0.58
C LEU A 5 -4.39 -4.08 0.58
N ALA A 6 -5.07 -3.57 -0.44
CA ALA A 6 -6.46 -3.88 -0.74
C ALA A 6 -6.57 -4.90 -1.89
N TYR A 7 -7.79 -5.34 -2.13
CA TYR A 7 -8.14 -6.36 -3.11
C TYR A 7 -9.42 -5.91 -3.82
N THR A 8 -9.47 -6.14 -5.13
CA THR A 8 -10.71 -6.01 -5.90
C THR A 8 -10.85 -7.16 -6.90
N ASP A 9 -12.09 -7.58 -7.12
CA ASP A 9 -12.48 -8.41 -8.25
C ASP A 9 -13.56 -7.74 -9.11
N ASP A 10 -13.79 -6.44 -8.95
CA ASP A 10 -14.73 -5.69 -9.78
C ASP A 10 -14.13 -5.34 -11.16
N GLN A 11 -14.98 -5.00 -12.13
CA GLN A 11 -14.52 -4.42 -13.39
C GLN A 11 -14.27 -2.93 -13.20
N VAL A 12 -13.00 -2.56 -13.14
CA VAL A 12 -12.53 -1.23 -12.74
C VAL A 12 -11.60 -0.63 -13.79
N VAL A 13 -11.46 0.68 -13.75
CA VAL A 13 -10.49 1.45 -14.52
C VAL A 13 -9.66 2.34 -13.59
N SER A 14 -8.60 2.97 -14.11
CA SER A 14 -7.66 3.76 -13.30
C SER A 14 -8.32 4.85 -12.45
N SER A 15 -9.36 5.51 -12.98
CA SER A 15 -10.02 6.63 -12.30
C SER A 15 -10.85 6.22 -11.08
N ASP A 16 -11.20 4.94 -10.95
CA ASP A 16 -11.93 4.43 -9.78
C ASP A 16 -11.06 4.46 -8.51
N PHE A 17 -9.74 4.63 -8.64
CA PHE A 17 -8.76 4.61 -7.56
C PHE A 17 -8.20 5.99 -7.20
N THR A 18 -8.65 7.06 -7.85
CA THR A 18 -8.18 8.42 -7.52
C THR A 18 -8.56 8.78 -6.07
N GLY A 19 -7.56 9.13 -5.28
CA GLY A 19 -7.72 9.42 -3.85
C GLY A 19 -7.83 8.19 -2.96
N ASP A 20 -7.54 6.98 -3.46
CA ASP A 20 -7.49 5.79 -2.62
C ASP A 20 -6.25 5.82 -1.69
N GLU A 21 -6.47 5.55 -0.40
CA GLU A 21 -5.43 5.62 0.64
C GLU A 21 -4.51 4.39 0.68
N ASN A 22 -4.89 3.28 0.05
CA ASN A 22 -4.09 2.06 0.07
C ASN A 22 -2.84 2.22 -0.80
N SER A 23 -1.75 1.59 -0.40
CA SER A 23 -0.50 1.63 -1.16
C SER A 23 -0.52 0.73 -2.39
N SER A 24 -1.39 -0.26 -2.39
CA SER A 24 -1.57 -1.18 -3.50
C SER A 24 -2.94 -1.84 -3.41
N ILE A 25 -3.57 -2.03 -4.56
CA ILE A 25 -4.88 -2.67 -4.69
C ILE A 25 -4.70 -3.80 -5.70
N PHE A 26 -4.68 -5.05 -5.22
CA PHE A 26 -4.52 -6.20 -6.10
C PHE A 26 -5.80 -6.44 -6.92
N ASP A 27 -5.64 -6.52 -8.24
CA ASP A 27 -6.73 -6.79 -9.17
C ASP A 27 -6.73 -8.28 -9.53
N ALA A 28 -7.69 -9.01 -8.97
CA ALA A 28 -7.77 -10.46 -9.12
C ALA A 28 -8.14 -10.91 -10.53
N ARG A 29 -8.76 -10.04 -11.33
CA ARG A 29 -9.25 -10.38 -12.67
C ARG A 29 -8.30 -9.92 -13.78
N ALA A 30 -7.40 -8.98 -13.49
CA ALA A 30 -6.41 -8.50 -14.46
C ALA A 30 -5.10 -9.33 -14.48
N GLY A 31 -4.86 -10.18 -13.48
CA GLY A 31 -3.71 -11.09 -13.43
C GLY A 31 -3.85 -12.30 -14.37
N ILE A 32 -2.73 -12.95 -14.70
CA ILE A 32 -2.71 -14.19 -15.47
C ILE A 32 -1.58 -15.11 -15.02
N GLN A 33 -1.90 -16.38 -14.76
CA GLN A 33 -0.93 -17.45 -14.58
C GLN A 33 -0.58 -18.06 -15.94
N LEU A 34 0.70 -18.04 -16.30
CA LEU A 34 1.21 -18.52 -17.59
C LEU A 34 1.80 -19.94 -17.48
N SER A 35 2.24 -20.35 -16.30
CA SER A 35 2.66 -21.71 -15.95
C SER A 35 2.53 -21.96 -14.45
N ASP A 36 2.81 -23.17 -13.98
CA ASP A 36 2.79 -23.52 -12.54
C ASP A 36 3.68 -22.61 -11.67
N THR A 37 4.69 -21.97 -12.25
CA THR A 37 5.66 -21.14 -11.53
C THR A 37 5.79 -19.70 -12.08
N PHE A 38 5.05 -19.34 -13.13
CA PHE A 38 5.14 -18.02 -13.76
C PHE A 38 3.78 -17.32 -13.78
N VAL A 39 3.68 -16.22 -13.02
CA VAL A 39 2.44 -15.47 -12.81
C VAL A 39 2.70 -13.99 -13.05
N LYS A 40 1.83 -13.35 -13.84
CA LYS A 40 1.75 -11.90 -13.97
C LYS A 40 0.62 -11.41 -13.08
N LEU A 41 0.94 -10.49 -12.17
CA LEU A 41 -0.03 -9.81 -11.32
C LEU A 41 -0.21 -8.37 -11.80
N VAL A 42 -1.39 -7.81 -11.53
CA VAL A 42 -1.70 -6.41 -11.76
C VAL A 42 -2.20 -5.83 -10.45
N ALA A 43 -1.71 -4.64 -10.11
CA ALA A 43 -2.17 -3.91 -8.96
C ALA A 43 -2.22 -2.42 -9.28
N TRP A 44 -3.25 -1.76 -8.74
CA TRP A 44 -3.47 -0.33 -8.86
C TRP A 44 -2.93 0.40 -7.63
N TYR A 45 -2.63 1.68 -7.80
CA TYR A 45 -2.39 2.61 -6.70
C TYR A 45 -2.53 4.04 -7.23
N ASP A 46 -3.03 4.93 -6.38
CA ASP A 46 -2.85 6.36 -6.60
C ASP A 46 -1.42 6.72 -6.21
N ASN A 47 -0.63 7.16 -7.20
CA ASN A 47 0.79 7.45 -7.00
C ASN A 47 1.03 8.70 -6.13
N GLU A 48 0.03 9.57 -5.97
CA GLU A 48 0.14 10.78 -5.16
C GLU A 48 -0.45 10.53 -3.77
N PHE A 49 -1.70 10.06 -3.70
CA PHE A 49 -2.44 10.00 -2.45
C PHE A 49 -2.00 8.85 -1.55
N GLY A 50 -2.00 7.63 -2.08
CA GLY A 50 -1.59 6.43 -1.33
C GLY A 50 -0.15 6.54 -0.81
N TYR A 51 0.75 7.14 -1.58
CA TYR A 51 2.13 7.42 -1.13
C TYR A 51 2.17 8.48 -0.03
N SER A 52 1.42 9.59 -0.19
CA SER A 52 1.35 10.66 0.81
C SER A 52 0.84 10.14 2.16
N CYS A 53 -0.16 9.25 2.18
CA CYS A 53 -0.62 8.58 3.39
C CYS A 53 0.51 7.77 4.07
N ARG A 54 1.32 7.04 3.29
CA ARG A 54 2.48 6.29 3.85
C ARG A 54 3.55 7.17 4.44
N VAL A 55 3.78 8.37 3.89
CA VAL A 55 4.70 9.34 4.47
C VAL A 55 4.22 9.77 5.86
N ILE A 56 2.92 10.06 6.02
CA ILE A 56 2.33 10.41 7.32
C ILE A 56 2.44 9.23 8.29
N ASP A 57 2.11 8.02 7.85
CA ASP A 57 2.21 6.80 8.67
C ASP A 57 3.65 6.59 9.17
N LEU A 58 4.64 6.79 8.30
CA LEU A 58 6.05 6.67 8.65
C LEU A 58 6.48 7.73 9.67
N ILE A 59 6.05 8.98 9.51
CA ILE A 59 6.33 10.05 10.48
C ILE A 59 5.72 9.71 11.84
N ALA A 60 4.47 9.26 11.87
CA ALA A 60 3.81 8.84 13.10
C ALA A 60 4.58 7.69 13.75
N PHE A 61 4.98 6.68 12.98
CA PHE A 61 5.79 5.56 13.45
C PHE A 61 7.13 6.04 14.05
N MET A 62 7.86 6.90 13.33
CA MET A 62 9.12 7.49 13.82
C MET A 62 8.92 8.26 15.13
N SER A 63 7.84 9.05 15.24
CA SER A 63 7.53 9.79 16.46
C SER A 63 7.32 8.87 17.67
N THR A 64 6.63 7.73 17.48
CA THR A 64 6.41 6.75 18.54
C THR A 64 7.67 5.97 18.89
N ALA A 65 8.54 5.70 17.91
CA ALA A 65 9.81 4.99 18.12
C ALA A 65 10.86 5.85 18.84
N GLN A 66 10.81 7.18 18.68
CA GLN A 66 11.80 8.12 19.23
C GLN A 66 11.54 8.48 20.72
N ILE A 67 10.45 8.02 21.33
CA ILE A 67 10.24 8.10 22.79
C ILE A 67 10.94 6.92 23.50
N ARG A 68 12.20 6.67 23.17
CA ARG A 68 13.13 5.99 24.08
C ARG A 68 14.12 7.07 24.51
N PRO A 69 14.19 7.47 25.79
CA PRO A 69 14.99 8.61 26.19
C PRO A 69 16.45 8.33 25.85
N PHE A 70 17.01 9.12 24.93
CA PHE A 70 18.43 9.10 24.61
C PHE A 70 19.31 9.50 25.81
N TYR A 71 18.71 9.99 26.90
CA TYR A 71 19.39 10.43 28.12
C TYR A 71 19.29 9.45 29.30
N ALA A 72 18.83 8.21 29.10
CA ALA A 72 18.74 7.24 30.21
C ALA A 72 20.08 6.52 30.54
N GLU A 73 21.20 6.89 29.90
CA GLU A 73 22.52 6.27 30.12
C GLU A 73 23.64 7.31 30.39
N VAL A 74 23.35 8.35 31.17
CA VAL A 74 24.36 9.16 31.89
C VAL A 74 23.98 9.36 33.34
#